data_AF-A0A0J8QRE6-F1
#
_entry.id   AF-A0A0J8QRE6-F1
#
_cell.length_a   1.000
_cell.length_b   1.000
_cell.length_c   1.000
_cell.angle_alpha   90.00
_cell.angle_beta   90.00
_cell.angle_gamma   90.00
#
_symmetry.space_group_name_H-M   'P 1'
#
loop_
_entity.id
_entity.type
_entity.pdbx_description
1 polymer ?
#
loop_
_entity_poly.entity_id
_entity_poly.type
_entity_poly.pdbx_seq_one_letter_code
_entity_poly.pdbx_strand_id
1 'polypeptide(L)'
;MAPLRLYIDGRTFRDQHNREVVLRGINIDATAKFPKTPNLPSYIPDEFYDGDNVSFVGRPFALEDAHTHFERLRRWGYNQIRYIFTWEAIEHAGPGKYDEDWIEFTI
;
A
#
# COMPACT_ATOMS: atom_id res chain seq x y z
N MET A 1 -24.69 -0.72 -0.89
CA MET A 1 -23.30 -0.97 -1.33
C MET A 1 -23.15 -0.43 -2.74
N ALA A 2 -22.07 0.30 -3.04
CA ALA A 2 -21.79 0.71 -4.42
C ALA A 2 -21.47 -0.53 -5.28
N PRO A 3 -21.87 -0.55 -6.56
CA PRO A 3 -21.56 -1.68 -7.43
C PRO A 3 -20.04 -1.82 -7.60
N LEU A 4 -19.54 -3.06 -7.58
CA LEU A 4 -18.14 -3.34 -7.86
C LEU A 4 -17.77 -2.78 -9.25
N ARG A 5 -16.59 -2.16 -9.34
CA ARG A 5 -16.10 -1.61 -10.62
C ARG A 5 -15.79 -2.70 -11.64
N LEU A 6 -15.38 -3.88 -11.16
CA LEU A 6 -15.03 -5.04 -11.97
C LEU A 6 -15.70 -6.29 -11.40
N TYR A 7 -16.05 -7.23 -12.27
CA TYR A 7 -16.48 -8.58 -11.89
C TYR A 7 -15.75 -9.63 -12.75
N ILE A 8 -15.82 -10.89 -12.32
CA ILE A 8 -15.16 -12.00 -13.00
C ILE A 8 -16.17 -12.68 -13.92
N ASP A 9 -15.81 -12.83 -15.19
CA ASP A 9 -16.53 -13.64 -16.18
C ASP A 9 -15.57 -14.70 -16.73
N GLY A 10 -15.74 -15.94 -16.25
CA GLY A 10 -14.88 -17.07 -16.57
C GLY A 10 -13.42 -16.81 -16.23
N ARG A 11 -12.62 -16.44 -17.25
CA ARG A 11 -11.18 -16.20 -17.15
C ARG A 11 -10.79 -14.72 -17.26
N THR A 12 -11.78 -13.83 -17.36
CA THR A 12 -11.56 -12.41 -17.64
C THR A 12 -12.14 -11.52 -16.56
N PHE A 13 -11.55 -10.34 -16.38
CA PHE A 13 -12.20 -9.26 -15.64
C PHE A 13 -13.05 -8.45 -16.61
N ARG A 14 -14.24 -8.06 -16.19
CA ARG A 14 -15.13 -7.19 -16.94
C ARG A 14 -15.59 -5.99 -16.12
N ASP A 15 -15.83 -4.88 -16.80
CA ASP A 15 -16.47 -3.72 -16.21
C ASP A 15 -17.99 -3.74 -16.36
N GLN A 16 -18.66 -2.72 -15.83
CA GLN A 16 -20.12 -2.58 -15.85
C GLN A 16 -20.74 -2.48 -17.25
N HIS A 17 -19.93 -2.32 -18.30
CA HIS A 17 -20.36 -2.29 -19.70
C HIS A 17 -20.02 -3.59 -20.45
N ASN A 18 -19.70 -4.67 -19.72
CA ASN A 18 -19.28 -5.97 -20.25
C ASN A 18 -17.99 -5.92 -21.08
N ARG A 19 -17.15 -4.89 -20.96
CA ARG A 19 -15.87 -4.82 -21.66
C ARG A 19 -14.83 -5.63 -20.91
N GLU A 20 -14.01 -6.39 -21.62
CA GLU A 20 -12.86 -7.08 -21.02
C GLU A 20 -11.81 -6.05 -20.55
N VAL A 21 -11.32 -6.23 -19.33
CA VAL A 21 -10.33 -5.34 -18.70
C VAL A 21 -9.07 -6.14 -18.38
N VAL A 22 -7.96 -5.76 -19.03
CA VAL A 22 -6.63 -6.27 -18.69
C VAL A 22 -6.01 -5.37 -17.62
N LEU A 23 -5.70 -5.94 -16.45
CA LEU A 23 -5.02 -5.22 -15.37
C LEU A 23 -3.53 -5.08 -15.68
N ARG A 24 -3.12 -3.91 -16.18
CA ARG A 24 -1.72 -3.53 -16.37
C ARG A 24 -1.27 -2.74 -15.16
N GLY A 25 -0.74 -3.49 -14.19
CA GLY A 25 -0.40 -2.98 -12.87
C GLY A 25 1.08 -2.72 -12.63
N ILE A 26 1.35 -1.96 -11.57
CA ILE A 26 2.68 -1.79 -10.98
C ILE A 26 2.60 -2.00 -9.46
N ASN A 27 3.65 -2.58 -8.86
CA ASN A 27 3.77 -2.61 -7.41
C ASN A 27 4.16 -1.23 -6.90
N ILE A 28 3.50 -0.78 -5.84
CA ILE A 28 3.84 0.47 -5.16
C ILE A 28 4.44 0.13 -3.80
N ASP A 29 5.45 0.91 -3.44
CA ASP A 29 6.24 0.82 -2.22
C ASP A 29 7.19 -0.39 -2.12
N ALA A 30 8.40 -0.23 -2.64
CA ALA A 30 9.46 -1.23 -2.40
C ALA A 30 9.95 -1.25 -0.93
N THR A 31 9.60 -0.23 -0.15
CA THR A 31 10.07 -0.01 1.22
C THR A 31 9.00 -0.29 2.27
N ALA A 32 7.81 -0.74 1.89
CA ALA A 32 6.69 -1.06 2.78
C ALA A 32 7.05 -2.06 3.90
N LYS A 33 8.11 -2.85 3.69
CA LYS A 33 8.57 -3.87 4.64
C LYS A 33 9.47 -3.31 5.75
N PHE A 34 9.76 -2.02 5.72
CA PHE A 34 10.56 -1.34 6.73
C PHE A 34 9.74 -0.21 7.34
N PRO A 35 9.81 0.00 8.65
CA PRO A 35 9.18 1.17 9.25
C PRO A 35 9.74 2.45 8.64
N LYS A 36 8.93 3.50 8.62
CA LYS A 36 9.34 4.85 8.22
C LYS A 36 10.14 5.52 9.34
N THR A 37 9.67 5.33 10.57
CA THR A 37 10.23 5.93 11.78
C THR A 37 10.40 4.85 12.84
N PRO A 38 11.57 4.76 13.50
CA PRO A 38 12.80 5.48 13.18
C PRO A 38 13.38 5.05 11.81
N ASN A 39 14.26 5.89 11.24
CA ASN A 39 15.02 5.50 10.06
C ASN A 39 16.15 4.54 10.48
N LEU A 40 15.84 3.24 10.52
CA LEU A 40 16.72 2.23 11.09
C LEU A 40 17.13 1.18 10.04
N PRO A 41 18.28 1.37 9.37
CA PRO A 41 18.82 0.39 8.45
C PRO A 41 19.42 -0.81 9.21
N SER A 42 19.41 -1.99 8.59
CA SER A 42 19.78 -3.26 9.22
C SER A 42 21.24 -3.40 9.66
N TYR A 43 22.11 -2.45 9.33
CA TYR A 43 23.52 -2.44 9.77
C TYR A 43 23.73 -1.67 11.07
N ILE A 44 22.71 -0.97 11.57
CA ILE A 44 22.75 -0.24 12.85
C ILE A 44 22.11 -1.16 13.90
N PRO A 45 22.87 -1.61 14.92
CA PRO A 45 22.36 -2.54 15.91
C PRO A 45 21.55 -1.85 17.02
N ASP A 46 21.80 -0.56 17.26
CA ASP A 46 21.13 0.21 18.30
C ASP A 46 19.63 0.28 17.98
N GLU A 47 18.80 -0.12 18.96
CA GLU A 47 17.32 -0.14 18.84
C GLU A 47 16.77 -1.03 17.72
N PHE A 48 17.60 -1.84 17.03
CA PHE A 48 17.18 -2.67 15.88
C PHE A 48 16.03 -3.63 16.17
N TYR A 49 15.95 -4.13 17.40
CA TYR A 49 14.92 -5.08 17.83
C TYR A 49 13.72 -4.42 18.50
N ASP A 50 13.67 -3.09 18.57
CA ASP A 50 12.50 -2.36 19.10
C ASP A 50 11.42 -2.21 18.02
N GLY A 51 10.72 -3.31 17.75
CA GLY A 51 9.62 -3.36 16.78
C GLY A 51 8.30 -2.77 17.30
N ASP A 52 8.15 -2.64 18.62
CA ASP A 52 6.91 -2.20 19.25
C ASP A 52 6.72 -0.68 19.17
N ASN A 53 7.81 0.08 18.95
CA ASN A 53 7.82 1.55 18.91
C ASN A 53 8.19 2.09 17.53
N VAL A 54 7.70 1.45 16.47
CA VAL A 54 7.94 1.87 15.08
C VAL A 54 6.67 2.41 14.43
N SER A 55 6.81 3.19 13.37
CA SER A 55 5.67 3.66 12.57
C SER A 55 5.92 3.44 11.09
N PHE A 56 4.88 2.98 10.39
CA PHE A 56 4.87 2.80 8.94
C PHE A 56 4.16 3.95 8.19
N VAL A 57 3.62 4.93 8.92
CA VAL A 57 2.92 6.10 8.37
C VAL A 57 3.83 6.91 7.46
N GLY A 58 3.29 7.45 6.36
CA GLY A 58 4.03 8.27 5.41
C GLY A 58 4.80 7.49 4.33
N ARG A 59 4.52 6.18 4.19
CA ARG A 59 4.92 5.39 3.02
C ARG A 59 3.71 5.00 2.17
N PRO A 60 3.79 4.86 0.84
CA PRO A 60 4.97 4.95 -0.04
C PRO A 60 5.58 6.34 -0.16
N PHE A 61 4.78 7.37 0.06
CA PHE A 61 5.11 8.78 -0.07
C PHE A 61 4.15 9.58 0.80
N ALA A 62 4.43 10.87 1.00
CA ALA A 62 3.53 11.75 1.73
C ALA A 62 2.19 11.93 0.99
N LEU A 63 1.11 12.19 1.72
CA LEU A 63 -0.24 12.30 1.14
C LEU A 63 -0.35 13.45 0.14
N GLU A 64 0.34 14.55 0.42
CA GLU A 64 0.43 15.73 -0.45
C GLU A 64 1.04 15.42 -1.82
N ASP A 65 1.95 14.44 -1.91
CA ASP A 65 2.61 14.03 -3.14
C ASP A 65 1.85 12.91 -3.88
N ALA A 66 0.89 12.26 -3.21
CA ALA A 66 0.22 11.06 -3.70
C ALA A 66 -0.46 11.28 -5.05
N HIS A 67 -1.18 12.40 -5.19
CA HIS A 67 -1.84 12.77 -6.44
C HIS A 67 -0.84 12.84 -7.60
N THR A 68 0.28 13.53 -7.41
CA THR A 68 1.34 13.68 -8.42
C THR A 68 1.90 12.33 -8.87
N HIS A 69 2.15 11.42 -7.93
CA HIS A 69 2.66 10.08 -8.25
C HIS A 69 1.64 9.23 -9.00
N PHE A 70 0.39 9.20 -8.55
CA PHE A 70 -0.67 8.44 -9.23
C PHE A 70 -0.99 8.98 -10.61
N GLU A 71 -0.96 10.31 -10.80
CA GLU A 71 -1.11 10.92 -12.12
C GLU A 71 0.00 10.48 -13.08
N ARG A 72 1.25 10.44 -12.63
CA ARG A 72 2.38 9.96 -13.46
C ARG A 72 2.18 8.51 -13.88
N LEU A 73 1.85 7.62 -12.94
CA LEU A 73 1.60 6.21 -13.24
C LEU A 73 0.47 6.03 -14.26
N ARG A 74 -0.61 6.82 -14.11
CA ARG A 74 -1.72 6.81 -15.07
C ARG A 74 -1.29 7.29 -16.45
N ARG A 75 -0.51 8.38 -16.53
CA ARG A 75 0.04 8.92 -17.79
C ARG A 75 1.02 7.97 -18.47
N TRP A 76 1.71 7.13 -17.70
CA TRP A 76 2.58 6.06 -18.22
C TRP A 76 1.81 4.81 -18.67
N GLY A 77 0.48 4.80 -18.54
CA GLY A 77 -0.39 3.75 -19.06
C GLY A 77 -0.74 2.64 -18.08
N TYR A 78 -0.35 2.76 -16.80
CA TYR A 78 -0.83 1.83 -15.77
C TYR A 78 -2.30 2.11 -15.46
N ASN A 79 -3.09 1.04 -15.32
CA ASN A 79 -4.50 1.13 -14.95
C ASN A 79 -4.82 0.54 -13.59
N GLN A 80 -3.83 -0.06 -12.95
CA GLN A 80 -3.96 -0.66 -11.64
C GLN A 80 -2.67 -0.45 -10.85
N ILE A 81 -2.80 -0.39 -9.53
CA ILE A 81 -1.67 -0.48 -8.60
C ILE A 81 -1.84 -1.74 -7.76
N ARG A 82 -0.73 -2.40 -7.45
CA ARG A 82 -0.66 -3.36 -6.36
C ARG A 82 -0.04 -2.65 -5.18
N TYR A 83 -0.91 -2.18 -4.29
CA TYR A 83 -0.50 -1.57 -3.04
C TYR A 83 0.03 -2.67 -2.10
N ILE A 84 1.23 -2.47 -1.57
CA ILE A 84 1.89 -3.43 -0.69
C ILE A 84 1.83 -2.88 0.73
N PHE A 85 1.36 -3.72 1.65
CA PHE A 85 1.48 -3.50 3.09
C PHE A 85 1.90 -4.80 3.76
N THR A 86 2.34 -4.72 5.01
CA THR A 86 2.71 -5.88 5.82
C THR A 86 1.84 -5.95 7.07
N TRP A 87 1.82 -7.12 7.72
CA TRP A 87 1.13 -7.28 8.99
C TRP A 87 1.78 -6.44 10.08
N GLU A 88 3.10 -6.28 10.03
CA GLU A 88 3.83 -5.38 10.92
C GLU A 88 3.36 -3.93 10.77
N ALA A 89 2.99 -3.47 9.57
CA ALA A 89 2.45 -2.12 9.42
C ALA A 89 1.08 -1.93 10.11
N ILE A 90 0.30 -3.01 10.24
CA ILE A 90 -1.04 -2.99 10.84
C ILE A 90 -0.98 -3.30 12.34
N GLU A 91 -0.11 -4.20 12.77
CA GLU A 91 -0.07 -4.78 14.12
C GLU A 91 1.37 -4.87 14.68
N HIS A 92 2.20 -3.84 14.48
CA HIS A 92 3.60 -3.85 14.97
C HIS A 92 3.70 -4.05 16.49
N ALA A 93 2.76 -3.48 17.27
CA ALA A 93 2.71 -3.60 18.73
C ALA A 93 2.22 -4.96 19.24
N GLY A 94 1.89 -5.88 18.32
CA GLY A 94 1.48 -7.25 18.58
C GLY A 94 0.03 -7.57 18.21
N PRO A 95 -0.36 -8.86 18.29
CA PRO A 95 -1.62 -9.35 17.76
C PRO A 95 -2.86 -8.63 18.31
N GLY A 96 -3.73 -8.18 17.42
CA GLY A 96 -4.99 -7.52 17.76
C GLY A 96 -4.85 -6.09 18.29
N LYS A 97 -3.65 -5.51 18.25
CA LYS A 97 -3.41 -4.09 18.50
C LYS A 97 -3.18 -3.39 17.17
N TYR A 98 -4.25 -2.81 16.63
CA TYR A 98 -4.22 -2.14 15.33
C TYR A 98 -3.56 -0.76 15.43
N ASP A 99 -2.70 -0.44 14.48
CA ASP A 99 -2.17 0.89 14.24
C ASP A 99 -3.21 1.74 13.51
N GLU A 100 -4.07 2.42 14.28
CA GLU A 100 -5.14 3.27 13.75
C GLU A 100 -4.60 4.45 12.91
N ASP A 101 -3.43 4.99 13.27
CA ASP A 101 -2.79 6.08 12.52
C ASP A 101 -2.36 5.60 11.13
N TRP A 102 -1.81 4.38 11.05
CA TRP A 102 -1.48 3.76 9.76
C TRP A 102 -2.71 3.42 8.92
N ILE A 103 -3.79 2.96 9.57
CA ILE A 103 -5.07 2.67 8.92
C ILE A 103 -5.66 3.95 8.32
N GLU A 104 -5.74 5.04 9.10
CA GLU A 104 -6.24 6.35 8.64
C GLU A 104 -5.41 6.90 7.47
N PHE A 105 -4.09 6.70 7.52
CA PHE A 105 -3.21 7.14 6.45
C PHE A 105 -3.41 6.33 5.13
N THR A 106 -3.75 5.04 5.21
CA THR A 106 -3.72 4.10 4.08
C THR A 106 -5.09 3.82 3.43
N ILE A 107 -6.20 3.88 4.18
CA ILE A 107 -7.53 3.40 3.77
C ILE A 107 -8.53 4.53 3.53
#